data_AF-A0A2S2QGR7-F1
#
_entry.id   AF-A0A2S2QGR7-F1
#
_cell.length_a   1.000
_cell.length_b   1.000
_cell.length_c   1.000
_cell.angle_alpha   90.00
_cell.angle_beta   90.00
_cell.angle_gamma   90.00
#
_symmetry.space_group_name_H-M   'P 1'
#
loop_
_entity.id
_entity.type
_entity.pdbx_description
1 polymer ?
#
loop_
_entity_poly.entity_id
_entity_poly.type
_entity_poly.pdbx_seq_one_letter_code
_entity_poly.pdbx_strand_id
1 'polypeptide(L)'
;MFNWDWIMSKQKICKWGPLSSNLILIAQEGNVTPCHYDEQQNMFASIRGYKRFILFPPSQFECLYPHPVHHPYDRQSQVDFDNPDFTKFPKFKEACGYEVIVGPEDVLYIPMYWFHHVESLKHGGYTVSINFWFKAGSVEKIEYPLLDYQRMVIMRNVEKMLAEALHDPSEVGNMLKTIFLGRYSSDVD
;
A
#
# COMPACT_ATOMS: atom_id res chain seq x y z
N MET A 1 -3.89 18.28 22.87
CA MET A 1 -3.33 16.99 23.35
C MET A 1 -3.94 15.90 22.50
N PHE A 2 -3.15 14.96 21.96
CA PHE A 2 -3.67 13.90 21.09
C PHE A 2 -4.66 12.99 21.85
N ASN A 3 -5.83 12.71 21.27
CA ASN A 3 -6.89 11.95 21.93
C ASN A 3 -6.66 10.44 21.79
N TRP A 4 -5.94 9.87 22.75
CA TRP A 4 -5.62 8.44 22.79
C TRP A 4 -6.85 7.53 22.95
N ASP A 5 -7.82 7.95 23.76
CA ASP A 5 -9.03 7.17 23.96
C ASP A 5 -9.86 7.06 22.67
N TRP A 6 -9.90 8.15 21.90
CA TRP A 6 -10.56 8.14 20.60
C TRP A 6 -9.91 7.17 19.63
N ILE A 7 -8.58 7.16 19.49
CA ILE A 7 -7.92 6.24 18.53
C ILE A 7 -8.09 4.78 18.94
N MET A 8 -8.01 4.48 20.24
CA MET A 8 -8.24 3.13 20.76
C MET A 8 -9.70 2.71 20.65
N SER A 9 -10.65 3.66 20.68
CA SER A 9 -12.04 3.36 20.38
C SER A 9 -12.22 2.89 18.93
N LYS A 10 -11.47 3.43 17.97
CA LYS A 10 -11.53 3.02 16.55
C LYS A 10 -11.05 1.60 16.34
N GLN A 11 -9.97 1.19 17.01
CA GLN A 11 -9.51 -0.20 17.01
C GLN A 11 -10.64 -1.17 17.40
N LYS A 12 -11.37 -0.87 18.47
CA LYS A 12 -12.46 -1.73 18.97
C LYS A 12 -13.66 -1.73 18.02
N ILE A 13 -14.12 -0.55 17.60
CA ILE A 13 -15.28 -0.39 16.72
C ILE A 13 -15.05 -1.08 15.37
N CYS A 14 -13.84 -0.93 14.81
CA CYS A 14 -13.48 -1.50 13.52
C CYS A 14 -12.93 -2.93 13.62
N LYS A 15 -12.90 -3.52 14.82
CA LYS A 15 -12.41 -4.88 15.10
C LYS A 15 -10.98 -5.12 14.58
N TRP A 16 -10.09 -4.14 14.70
CA TRP A 16 -8.69 -4.30 14.32
C TRP A 16 -7.91 -5.09 15.37
N GLY A 17 -6.80 -5.68 14.95
CA GLY A 17 -5.84 -6.32 15.85
C GLY A 17 -5.13 -5.29 16.75
N PRO A 18 -4.18 -5.73 17.60
CA PRO A 18 -3.46 -4.83 18.51
C PRO A 18 -2.68 -3.75 17.75
N LEU A 19 -2.53 -2.59 18.39
CA LEU A 19 -1.54 -1.58 17.99
C LEU A 19 -0.15 -2.22 18.02
N SER A 20 0.59 -2.15 16.91
CA SER A 20 1.95 -2.68 16.83
C SER A 20 3.01 -1.64 17.13
N SER A 21 2.84 -0.43 16.62
CA SER A 21 3.88 0.60 16.62
C SER A 21 3.31 1.98 16.34
N ASN A 22 4.02 2.99 16.84
CA ASN A 22 3.87 4.38 16.44
C ASN A 22 5.15 4.88 15.80
N LEU A 23 5.03 5.44 14.60
CA LEU A 23 6.18 5.98 13.87
C LEU A 23 6.05 7.50 13.80
N ILE A 24 7.04 8.20 14.35
CA ILE A 24 7.18 9.64 14.14
C ILE A 24 7.93 9.89 12.83
N LEU A 25 7.38 10.78 12.00
CA LEU A 25 7.92 11.14 10.70
C LEU A 25 8.19 12.65 10.71
N ILE A 26 9.45 13.02 10.57
CA ILE A 26 9.89 14.40 10.38
C ILE A 26 10.54 14.49 9.01
N ALA A 27 9.99 15.32 8.12
CA ALA A 27 10.48 15.42 6.75
C ALA A 27 10.61 16.88 6.33
N GLN A 28 11.56 17.17 5.43
CA GLN A 28 11.68 18.47 4.79
C GLN A 28 10.52 18.69 3.80
N GLU A 29 10.27 19.95 3.44
CA GLU A 29 9.37 20.29 2.34
C GLU A 29 9.85 19.68 1.03
N GLY A 30 8.92 19.30 0.15
CA GLY A 30 9.21 18.61 -1.11
C GLY A 30 9.65 17.15 -0.98
N ASN A 31 9.77 16.61 0.24
CA ASN A 31 10.08 15.19 0.42
C ASN A 31 8.92 14.32 -0.09
N VAL A 32 9.25 13.30 -0.87
CA VAL A 32 8.31 12.33 -1.42
C VAL A 32 8.57 10.95 -0.82
N THR A 33 7.51 10.29 -0.39
CA THR A 33 7.48 8.84 -0.19
C THR A 33 6.77 8.21 -1.39
N PRO A 34 7.47 7.41 -2.22
CA PRO A 34 6.89 6.78 -3.40
C PRO A 34 5.65 5.93 -3.09
N CYS A 35 4.82 5.71 -4.11
CA CYS A 35 3.56 4.99 -3.97
C CYS A 35 3.79 3.56 -3.46
N HIS A 36 3.19 3.18 -2.33
CA HIS A 36 3.32 1.86 -1.73
C HIS A 36 2.09 1.51 -0.90
N TYR A 37 1.93 0.24 -0.50
CA TYR A 37 0.91 -0.17 0.46
C TYR A 37 1.49 -0.82 1.71
N ASP A 38 0.73 -0.76 2.81
CA ASP A 38 1.05 -1.39 4.08
C ASP A 38 0.14 -2.59 4.37
N GLU A 39 0.67 -3.58 5.11
CA GLU A 39 -0.07 -4.77 5.58
C GLU A 39 -0.70 -4.55 6.98
N GLN A 40 -0.89 -3.28 7.37
CA GLN A 40 -1.49 -2.88 8.64
C GLN A 40 -2.51 -1.77 8.41
N GLN A 41 -3.49 -1.66 9.29
CA GLN A 41 -4.38 -0.50 9.33
C GLN A 41 -3.59 0.69 9.86
N ASN A 42 -3.72 1.87 9.23
CA ASN A 42 -2.95 3.03 9.62
C ASN A 42 -3.87 4.24 9.86
N MET A 43 -3.76 4.82 11.05
CA MET A 43 -4.28 6.16 11.32
C MET A 43 -3.10 7.14 11.27
N PHE A 44 -3.08 7.98 10.26
CA PHE A 44 -2.05 8.99 10.05
C PHE A 44 -2.48 10.31 10.70
N ALA A 45 -1.80 10.73 11.77
CA ALA A 45 -2.09 11.98 12.46
C ALA A 45 -1.04 13.04 12.10
N SER A 46 -1.48 14.16 11.53
CA SER A 46 -0.61 15.27 11.18
C SER A 46 -0.48 16.26 12.35
N ILE A 47 0.76 16.65 12.65
CA ILE A 47 1.10 17.52 13.79
C ILE A 47 1.56 18.89 13.30
N ARG A 48 2.37 18.92 12.23
CA ARG A 48 2.92 20.16 11.67
C ARG A 48 3.08 20.03 10.15
N GLY A 49 2.84 21.15 9.47
CA GLY A 49 2.98 21.26 8.02
C GLY A 49 1.86 20.52 7.31
N TYR A 50 1.97 20.44 5.98
CA TYR A 50 0.94 19.87 5.13
C TYR A 50 1.53 18.78 4.24
N LYS A 51 0.82 17.65 4.15
CA LYS A 51 1.17 16.55 3.26
C LYS A 51 0.03 16.29 2.29
N ARG A 52 0.37 16.15 1.02
CA ARG A 52 -0.53 15.65 -0.03
C ARG A 52 -0.44 14.13 -0.05
N PHE A 53 -1.60 13.49 -0.03
CA PHE A 53 -1.76 12.06 -0.21
C PHE A 53 -2.51 11.80 -1.51
N ILE A 54 -2.04 10.84 -2.28
CA ILE A 54 -2.81 10.21 -3.36
C ILE A 54 -2.98 8.75 -2.98
N LEU A 55 -4.22 8.33 -2.70
CA LEU A 55 -4.55 6.98 -2.30
C LEU A 55 -5.17 6.20 -3.46
N PHE A 56 -4.79 4.94 -3.64
CA PHE A 56 -5.40 4.05 -4.62
C PHE A 56 -5.92 2.79 -3.92
N PRO A 57 -7.16 2.37 -4.23
CA PRO A 57 -7.72 1.17 -3.64
C PRO A 57 -6.95 -0.09 -4.12
N PRO A 58 -7.03 -1.21 -3.37
CA PRO A 58 -6.41 -2.48 -3.75
C PRO A 58 -6.79 -2.98 -5.16
N SER A 59 -7.96 -2.58 -5.69
CA SER A 59 -8.39 -2.90 -7.06
C SER A 59 -7.50 -2.29 -8.14
N GLN A 60 -6.69 -1.28 -7.82
CA GLN A 60 -5.75 -0.64 -8.74
C GLN A 60 -4.38 -1.36 -8.81
N PHE A 61 -4.25 -2.55 -8.20
CA PHE A 61 -2.98 -3.31 -8.16
C PHE A 61 -2.34 -3.46 -9.54
N GLU A 62 -3.13 -3.80 -10.56
CA GLU A 62 -2.65 -4.02 -11.93
C GLU A 62 -2.16 -2.74 -12.61
N CYS A 63 -2.65 -1.57 -12.17
CA CYS A 63 -2.22 -0.27 -12.68
C CYS A 63 -0.93 0.21 -12.02
N LEU A 64 -0.62 -0.26 -10.81
CA LEU A 64 0.44 0.28 -9.96
C LEU A 64 1.72 -0.56 -9.95
N TYR A 65 1.70 -1.76 -10.53
CA TYR A 65 2.90 -2.59 -10.78
C TYR A 65 3.86 -2.65 -9.59
N PRO A 66 3.45 -3.18 -8.42
CA PRO A 66 4.35 -3.30 -7.30
C PRO A 66 5.56 -4.18 -7.64
N HIS A 67 6.66 -3.96 -6.95
CA HIS A 67 7.83 -4.84 -7.06
C HIS A 67 7.49 -6.28 -6.61
N PRO A 68 8.17 -7.31 -7.15
CA PRO A 68 8.05 -8.68 -6.67
C PRO A 68 8.31 -8.80 -5.16
N VAL A 69 7.69 -9.78 -4.49
CA VAL A 69 7.73 -9.89 -3.02
C VAL A 69 9.14 -9.99 -2.43
N HIS A 70 10.09 -10.53 -3.20
CA HIS A 70 11.48 -10.73 -2.75
C HIS A 70 12.42 -9.58 -3.14
N HIS A 71 11.90 -8.56 -3.81
CA HIS A 71 12.66 -7.37 -4.16
C HIS A 71 12.88 -6.48 -2.92
N PRO A 72 14.01 -5.77 -2.79
CA PRO A 72 14.23 -4.82 -1.68
C PRO A 72 13.16 -3.71 -1.53
N TYR A 73 12.42 -3.44 -2.61
CA TYR A 73 11.32 -2.48 -2.66
C TYR A 73 9.93 -3.15 -2.65
N ASP A 74 9.82 -4.36 -2.08
CA ASP A 74 8.52 -5.04 -1.89
C ASP A 74 7.44 -4.05 -1.40
N ARG A 75 6.25 -4.16 -2.00
CA ARG A 75 5.06 -3.32 -1.78
C ARG A 75 5.11 -1.91 -2.36
N GLN A 76 6.26 -1.44 -2.87
CA GLN A 76 6.35 -0.16 -3.58
C GLN A 76 6.00 -0.36 -5.06
N SER A 77 5.36 0.65 -5.66
CA SER A 77 5.14 0.74 -7.09
C SER A 77 6.48 0.87 -7.82
N GLN A 78 6.63 0.17 -8.94
CA GLN A 78 7.77 0.35 -9.83
C GLN A 78 7.66 1.61 -10.70
N VAL A 79 6.49 2.25 -10.73
CA VAL A 79 6.21 3.39 -11.59
C VAL A 79 6.80 4.66 -10.95
N ASP A 80 7.63 5.36 -11.71
CA ASP A 80 7.98 6.75 -11.42
C ASP A 80 6.78 7.64 -11.77
N PHE A 81 6.15 8.25 -10.76
CA PHE A 81 4.96 9.06 -10.95
C PHE A 81 5.26 10.39 -11.64
N ASP A 82 6.50 10.89 -11.55
CA ASP A 82 6.92 12.13 -12.20
C ASP A 82 7.27 11.90 -13.68
N ASN A 83 7.73 10.68 -14.02
CA ASN A 83 8.08 10.29 -15.38
C ASN A 83 7.73 8.82 -15.70
N PRO A 84 6.43 8.49 -15.84
CA PRO A 84 5.99 7.11 -16.00
C PRO A 84 6.39 6.51 -17.36
N ASP A 85 7.08 5.36 -17.32
CA ASP A 85 7.36 4.54 -18.51
C ASP A 85 6.11 3.74 -18.90
N PHE A 86 5.28 4.32 -19.77
CA PHE A 86 4.06 3.67 -20.28
C PHE A 86 4.32 2.50 -21.24
N THR A 87 5.56 2.30 -21.70
CA THR A 87 5.91 1.11 -22.48
C THR A 87 6.02 -0.10 -21.54
N LYS A 88 6.63 0.12 -20.37
CA LYS A 88 6.78 -0.90 -19.32
C LYS A 88 5.51 -1.06 -18.46
N PHE A 89 4.80 0.03 -18.20
CA PHE A 89 3.65 0.10 -17.29
C PHE A 89 2.40 0.67 -17.97
N PRO A 90 1.87 0.03 -19.04
CA PRO A 90 0.82 0.61 -19.87
C PRO A 90 -0.48 0.91 -19.11
N LYS A 91 -0.89 0.06 -18.15
CA LYS A 91 -2.13 0.23 -17.38
C LYS A 91 -2.07 1.38 -16.39
N PHE A 92 -0.90 1.97 -16.13
CA PHE A 92 -0.81 3.12 -15.23
C PHE A 92 -1.62 4.33 -15.73
N LYS A 93 -1.89 4.41 -17.04
CA LYS A 93 -2.80 5.41 -17.63
C LYS A 93 -4.24 5.32 -17.10
N GLU A 94 -4.63 4.17 -16.56
CA GLU A 94 -5.96 3.90 -16.04
C GLU A 94 -6.03 4.07 -14.51
N ALA A 95 -4.89 4.37 -13.86
CA ALA A 95 -4.83 4.54 -12.42
C ALA A 95 -5.67 5.75 -11.97
N CYS A 96 -6.64 5.50 -11.10
CA CYS A 96 -7.50 6.55 -10.53
C CYS A 96 -7.32 6.60 -9.01
N GLY A 97 -6.81 7.73 -8.54
CA GLY A 97 -6.49 7.97 -7.12
C GLY A 97 -7.44 8.96 -6.45
N TYR A 98 -7.55 8.84 -5.13
CA TYR A 98 -8.22 9.78 -4.25
C TYR A 98 -7.18 10.71 -3.64
N GLU A 99 -7.31 12.01 -3.89
CA GLU A 99 -6.37 13.00 -3.39
C GLU A 99 -6.89 13.73 -2.16
N VAL A 100 -6.02 13.96 -1.18
CA VAL A 100 -6.30 14.80 -0.02
C VAL A 100 -5.04 15.51 0.48
N ILE A 101 -5.19 16.73 0.97
CA ILE A 101 -4.14 17.44 1.71
C ILE A 101 -4.52 17.39 3.18
N VAL A 102 -3.59 16.91 4.02
CA VAL A 102 -3.77 16.83 5.48
C VAL A 102 -2.84 17.82 6.16
N GLY A 103 -3.39 18.60 7.08
CA GLY A 103 -2.70 19.60 7.88
C GLY A 103 -2.74 19.27 9.38
N PRO A 104 -2.22 20.16 10.24
CA PRO A 104 -2.26 19.96 11.68
C PRO A 104 -3.68 19.66 12.18
N GLU A 105 -3.80 18.72 13.12
CA GLU A 105 -5.05 18.25 13.73
C GLU A 105 -5.89 17.29 12.86
N ASP A 106 -5.55 17.12 11.57
CA ASP A 106 -6.17 16.11 10.73
C ASP A 106 -5.68 14.70 11.09
N VAL A 107 -6.60 13.74 11.01
CA VAL A 107 -6.31 12.30 11.04
C VAL A 107 -6.85 11.66 9.77
N LEU A 108 -5.95 11.11 8.96
CA LEU A 108 -6.30 10.33 7.77
C LEU A 108 -6.28 8.85 8.09
N TYR A 109 -7.39 8.17 7.86
CA TYR A 109 -7.42 6.72 7.86
C TYR A 109 -6.92 6.19 6.51
N ILE A 110 -5.85 5.40 6.54
CA ILE A 110 -5.30 4.69 5.38
C ILE A 110 -5.61 3.20 5.61
N PRO A 111 -6.61 2.64 4.91
CA PRO A 111 -6.96 1.24 5.10
C PRO A 111 -5.83 0.32 4.67
N MET A 112 -5.68 -0.80 5.36
CA MET A 112 -4.73 -1.85 4.99
C MET A 112 -4.84 -2.22 3.50
N TYR A 113 -3.70 -2.42 2.84
CA TYR A 113 -3.55 -2.66 1.39
C TYR A 113 -3.89 -1.49 0.46
N TRP A 114 -4.33 -0.33 0.96
CA TRP A 114 -4.44 0.84 0.10
C TRP A 114 -3.06 1.39 -0.22
N PHE A 115 -2.80 1.56 -1.51
CA PHE A 115 -1.60 2.23 -1.97
C PHE A 115 -1.71 3.71 -1.64
N HIS A 116 -0.60 4.33 -1.27
CA HIS A 116 -0.54 5.74 -0.96
C HIS A 116 0.81 6.34 -1.39
N HIS A 117 0.73 7.44 -2.13
CA HIS A 117 1.85 8.31 -2.47
C HIS A 117 1.77 9.56 -1.58
N VAL A 118 2.88 9.95 -0.98
CA VAL A 118 2.89 11.03 0.03
C VAL A 118 3.94 12.06 -0.30
N GLU A 119 3.53 13.32 -0.36
CA GLU A 119 4.42 14.46 -0.61
C GLU A 119 4.27 15.50 0.50
N SER A 120 5.38 15.95 1.10
CA SER A 120 5.40 17.16 1.92
C SER A 120 5.31 18.38 1.01
N LEU A 121 4.28 19.23 1.17
CA LEU A 121 4.09 20.39 0.29
C LEU A 121 5.30 21.33 0.30
N LYS A 122 5.67 21.83 -0.88
CA LYS A 122 6.72 22.85 -1.03
C LYS A 122 6.30 24.17 -0.39
N HIS A 123 7.29 24.94 0.08
CA HIS A 123 7.11 26.26 0.71
C HIS A 123 6.30 26.24 2.03
N GLY A 124 6.07 25.06 2.60
CA GLY A 124 5.39 24.86 3.89
C GLY A 124 6.34 24.63 5.07
N GLY A 125 7.65 24.57 4.82
CA GLY A 125 8.65 24.15 5.79
C GLY A 125 8.58 22.65 6.12
N TYR A 126 9.25 22.25 7.20
CA TYR A 126 9.27 20.85 7.60
C TYR A 126 7.91 20.36 8.12
N THR A 127 7.64 19.08 7.91
CA THR A 127 6.42 18.40 8.37
C THR A 127 6.71 17.49 9.56
N VAL A 128 5.71 17.30 10.42
CA VAL A 128 5.75 16.34 11.53
C VAL A 128 4.43 15.58 11.56
N SER A 129 4.51 14.25 11.63
CA SER A 129 3.33 13.38 11.72
C SER A 129 3.62 12.12 12.54
N ILE A 130 2.56 11.45 13.01
CA ILE A 130 2.65 10.15 13.70
C ILE A 130 1.69 9.16 13.05
N ASN A 131 2.19 7.97 12.72
CA ASN A 131 1.37 6.84 12.30
C ASN A 131 0.97 5.99 13.51
N PHE A 132 -0.23 5.42 13.49
CA PHE A 132 -0.67 4.42 14.45
C PHE A 132 -1.05 3.16 13.67
N TRP A 133 -0.16 2.17 13.71
CA TRP A 133 -0.35 0.92 12.98
C TRP A 133 -1.04 -0.13 13.84
N PHE A 134 -2.15 -0.66 13.35
CA PHE A 134 -2.89 -1.77 13.96
C PHE A 134 -2.80 -3.00 13.07
N LYS A 135 -2.58 -4.17 13.67
CA LYS A 135 -2.63 -5.44 12.95
C LYS A 135 -4.02 -5.67 12.33
N ALA A 136 -4.09 -6.49 11.29
CA ALA A 136 -5.35 -6.98 10.77
C ALA A 136 -6.19 -7.64 11.89
N GLY A 137 -7.51 -7.46 11.83
CA GLY A 137 -8.44 -8.20 12.67
C GLY A 137 -8.50 -9.69 12.26
N SER A 138 -9.15 -10.50 13.09
CA SER A 138 -9.40 -11.90 12.76
C SER A 138 -10.35 -12.04 11.58
N VAL A 139 -10.02 -12.92 10.63
CA VAL A 139 -10.94 -13.34 9.57
C VAL A 139 -11.78 -14.49 10.11
N GLU A 140 -13.05 -14.24 10.41
CA GLU A 140 -13.96 -15.27 10.95
C GLU A 140 -14.52 -16.16 9.84
N LYS A 141 -15.04 -15.57 8.78
CA LYS A 141 -15.64 -16.26 7.64
C LYS A 141 -15.19 -15.60 6.34
N ILE A 142 -14.79 -16.40 5.37
CA ILE A 142 -14.48 -15.93 4.02
C ILE A 142 -15.80 -15.91 3.23
N GLU A 143 -16.14 -14.73 2.71
CA GLU A 143 -17.27 -14.54 1.81
C GLU A 143 -16.77 -14.34 0.37
N TYR A 144 -17.58 -14.78 -0.59
CA TYR A 144 -17.26 -14.72 -2.02
C TYR A 144 -18.25 -13.80 -2.76
N PRO A 145 -17.80 -13.10 -3.83
CA PRO A 145 -16.45 -13.11 -4.40
C PRO A 145 -15.41 -12.47 -3.46
N LEU A 146 -14.15 -12.90 -3.57
CA LEU A 146 -13.06 -12.35 -2.76
C LEU A 146 -12.89 -10.86 -3.02
N LEU A 147 -12.65 -10.11 -1.94
CA LEU A 147 -12.28 -8.70 -1.95
C LEU A 147 -10.90 -8.52 -2.57
N ASP A 148 -10.65 -7.34 -3.15
CA ASP A 148 -9.40 -7.09 -3.89
C ASP A 148 -8.14 -7.24 -3.04
N TYR A 149 -8.18 -6.79 -1.78
CA TYR A 149 -7.06 -6.98 -0.86
C TYR A 149 -6.82 -8.46 -0.53
N GLN A 150 -7.86 -9.30 -0.51
CA GLN A 150 -7.71 -10.74 -0.28
C GLN A 150 -7.00 -11.39 -1.48
N ARG A 151 -7.28 -10.91 -2.69
CA ARG A 151 -6.54 -11.34 -3.90
C ARG A 151 -5.08 -10.92 -3.83
N MET A 152 -4.78 -9.71 -3.37
CA MET A 152 -3.40 -9.27 -3.10
C MET A 152 -2.69 -10.17 -2.09
N VAL A 153 -3.35 -10.53 -0.98
CA VAL A 153 -2.79 -11.47 0.01
C VAL A 153 -2.45 -12.81 -0.64
N ILE A 154 -3.34 -13.34 -1.47
CA ILE A 154 -3.12 -14.60 -2.20
C ILE A 154 -1.91 -14.48 -3.14
N MET A 155 -1.85 -13.43 -3.97
CA MET A 155 -0.72 -13.21 -4.89
C MET A 155 0.61 -13.18 -4.14
N ARG A 156 0.68 -12.43 -3.03
CA ARG A 156 1.89 -12.36 -2.19
C ARG A 156 2.27 -13.70 -1.60
N ASN A 157 1.30 -14.46 -1.10
CA ASN A 157 1.56 -15.78 -0.51
C ASN A 157 2.05 -16.78 -1.56
N VAL A 158 1.50 -16.74 -2.78
CA VAL A 158 1.99 -17.57 -3.90
C VAL A 158 3.45 -17.26 -4.20
N GLU A 159 3.82 -15.97 -4.35
CA GLU A 159 5.23 -15.59 -4.58
C GLU A 159 6.16 -16.04 -3.43
N LYS A 160 5.72 -15.94 -2.18
CA LYS A 160 6.48 -16.42 -1.01
C LYS A 160 6.68 -17.94 -1.06
N MET A 161 5.61 -18.69 -1.28
CA MET A 161 5.65 -20.16 -1.33
C MET A 161 6.54 -20.66 -2.46
N LEU A 162 6.47 -20.03 -3.64
CA LEU A 162 7.32 -20.42 -4.78
C LEU A 162 8.80 -20.19 -4.47
N ALA A 163 9.18 -19.04 -3.91
CA ALA A 163 10.58 -18.80 -3.55
C ALA A 163 11.08 -19.77 -2.48
N GLU A 164 10.26 -20.08 -1.48
CA GLU A 164 10.60 -21.05 -0.45
C GLU A 164 10.83 -22.44 -1.03
N ALA A 165 9.94 -22.90 -1.92
CA ALA A 165 10.02 -24.21 -2.55
C ALA A 165 11.18 -24.33 -3.56
N LEU A 166 11.53 -23.24 -4.26
CA LEU A 166 12.62 -23.21 -5.23
C LEU A 166 14.00 -23.02 -4.57
N HIS A 167 14.05 -22.55 -3.31
CA HIS A 167 15.26 -22.11 -2.62
C HIS A 167 16.06 -21.02 -3.38
N ASP A 168 15.44 -20.36 -4.36
CA ASP A 168 16.00 -19.27 -5.15
C ASP A 168 14.88 -18.32 -5.60
N PRO A 169 14.78 -17.10 -5.02
CA PRO A 169 13.78 -16.12 -5.41
C PRO A 169 13.88 -15.65 -6.87
N SER A 170 15.04 -15.77 -7.50
CA SER A 170 15.24 -15.32 -8.89
C SER A 170 14.53 -16.22 -9.91
N GLU A 171 14.26 -17.47 -9.56
CA GLU A 171 13.56 -18.45 -10.40
C GLU A 171 12.02 -18.28 -10.39
N VAL A 172 11.46 -17.55 -9.41
CA VAL A 172 10.01 -17.38 -9.25
C VAL A 172 9.36 -16.79 -10.51
N GLY A 173 9.96 -15.73 -11.07
CA GLY A 173 9.42 -15.08 -12.27
C GLY A 173 9.40 -16.00 -13.48
N ASN A 174 10.45 -16.83 -13.65
CA ASN A 174 10.57 -17.75 -14.77
C ASN A 174 9.56 -18.91 -14.64
N MET A 175 9.35 -19.40 -13.42
CA MET A 175 8.35 -20.43 -13.11
C MET A 175 6.92 -19.91 -13.36
N LEU A 176 6.59 -18.71 -12.88
CA LEU A 176 5.27 -18.08 -13.12
C LEU A 176 5.02 -17.87 -14.61
N LYS A 177 6.02 -17.39 -15.36
CA LYS A 177 5.92 -17.23 -16.82
C LYS A 177 5.67 -18.57 -17.52
N THR A 178 6.35 -19.64 -17.09
CA THR A 178 6.15 -20.99 -17.63
C THR A 178 4.75 -21.54 -17.35
N ILE A 179 4.16 -21.20 -16.20
CA ILE A 179 2.77 -21.57 -15.87
C ILE A 179 1.77 -20.79 -16.74
N PHE A 180 2.06 -19.52 -17.04
CA PHE A 180 1.13 -18.62 -17.72
C PHE A 180 1.13 -18.76 -19.25
N LEU A 181 2.32 -18.80 -19.87
CA LEU A 181 2.50 -18.69 -21.31
C LEU A 181 1.83 -19.86 -22.06
N GLY A 182 0.90 -19.54 -22.97
CA GLY A 182 0.18 -20.54 -23.76
C GLY A 182 -0.90 -21.32 -23.00
N ARG A 183 -1.17 -20.95 -21.73
CA ARG A 183 -2.20 -21.59 -20.88
C ARG A 183 -3.26 -20.61 -20.39
N TYR A 184 -2.84 -19.39 -20.04
CA TYR A 184 -3.69 -18.33 -19.48
C TYR A 184 -3.47 -16.98 -20.17
N SER A 185 -2.71 -16.94 -21.27
CA SER A 185 -2.28 -15.72 -21.97
C SER A 185 -3.23 -15.24 -23.08
N SER A 186 -4.34 -15.94 -23.32
CA SER A 186 -5.35 -15.57 -24.32
C SER A 186 -6.55 -14.95 -23.64
N ASP A 187 -6.98 -13.77 -24.10
CA ASP A 187 -8.30 -13.17 -23.82
C ASP A 187 -9.45 -13.94 -24.50
N VAL A 188 -9.27 -15.25 -24.73
CA VAL A 188 -10.21 -16.10 -25.47
C VAL A 188 -10.74 -17.14 -24.50
N ASP A 189 -11.83 -16.75 -23.83
CA ASP A 189 -13.12 -17.44 -23.81
C ASP A 189 -14.24 -16.41 -23.55
#